data_AF-A0A1F3ZLG9-F1
#
_entry.id   AF-A0A1F3ZLG9-F1
#
_cell.length_a   1.000
_cell.length_b   1.000
_cell.length_c   1.000
_cell.angle_alpha   90.00
_cell.angle_beta   90.00
_cell.angle_gamma   90.00
#
_symmetry.space_group_name_H-M   'P 1'
#
loop_
_entity.id
_entity.type
_entity.pdbx_description
1 polymer ?
#
loop_
_entity_poly.entity_id
_entity_poly.type
_entity_poly.pdbx_seq_one_letter_code
_entity_poly.pdbx_strand_id
1 'polypeptide(L)'
;MLPAALLDQIAPSARKRFGNDKRWASACGLSAETLSRLRKRESCDLQTLNSLATAAGYSLAMVPASADDDSAVFGRAREEELLELCASGNTDASVWQTHGSGFFMGGLAVMLASVRGFDRRRYLELAEALHPGISQPEVFAIWLERSPLRPARFLPMLKHWRANAA
;
A
#
# COMPACT_ATOMS: atom_id res chain seq x y z
N MET A 1 -5.61 7.07 -12.79
CA MET A 1 -4.68 8.20 -12.89
C MET A 1 -4.06 8.19 -14.28
N LEU A 2 -4.03 9.31 -15.01
CA LEU A 2 -3.33 9.39 -16.29
C LEU A 2 -1.82 9.55 -16.03
N PRO A 3 -0.94 8.91 -16.83
CA PRO A 3 0.51 9.04 -16.68
C PRO A 3 0.98 10.50 -16.76
N ALA A 4 0.26 11.36 -17.49
CA ALA A 4 0.50 12.79 -17.54
C ALA A 4 0.43 13.48 -16.16
N ALA A 5 -0.57 13.15 -15.34
CA ALA A 5 -0.76 13.76 -14.02
C ALA A 5 0.35 13.37 -13.05
N LEU A 6 0.82 12.11 -13.11
CA LEU A 6 1.97 11.65 -12.32
C LEU A 6 3.26 12.38 -12.75
N LEU A 7 3.49 12.50 -14.06
CA LEU A 7 4.67 13.20 -14.59
C LEU A 7 4.70 14.69 -14.20
N ASP A 8 3.54 15.33 -14.11
CA ASP A 8 3.42 16.73 -13.68
C ASP A 8 3.80 16.90 -12.20
N GLN A 9 3.38 15.96 -11.34
CA GLN A 9 3.72 15.97 -9.91
C GLN A 9 5.23 15.79 -9.65
N ILE A 10 5.91 14.93 -10.42
CA ILE A 10 7.34 14.64 -10.21
C ILE A 10 8.28 15.61 -10.95
N ALA A 11 7.81 16.27 -12.02
CA ALA A 11 8.58 17.22 -12.81
C ALA A 11 9.27 18.34 -11.99
N PRO A 12 8.65 18.99 -10.99
CA PRO A 12 9.34 20.01 -10.20
C PRO A 12 10.57 19.48 -9.46
N SER A 13 10.47 18.29 -8.87
CA SER A 13 11.58 17.63 -8.17
C SER A 13 12.66 17.14 -9.13
N ALA A 14 12.26 16.60 -10.28
CA ALA A 14 13.19 16.24 -11.34
C ALA A 14 13.97 17.46 -11.86
N ARG A 15 13.30 18.61 -12.04
CA ARG A 15 13.95 19.87 -12.44
C ARG A 15 14.91 20.40 -11.39
N LYS A 16 14.58 20.29 -10.10
CA LYS A 16 15.53 20.63 -9.02
C LYS A 16 16.80 19.77 -9.09
N ARG A 17 16.68 18.49 -9.46
CA ARG A 17 17.81 17.54 -9.50
C ARG A 17 18.62 17.59 -10.80
N PHE A 18 17.98 17.71 -11.95
CA PHE A 18 18.62 17.61 -13.27
C PHE A 18 18.65 18.94 -14.06
N GLY A 19 17.97 19.98 -13.56
CA GLY A 19 17.85 21.30 -14.18
C GLY A 19 16.82 21.39 -15.29
N ASN A 20 16.70 20.36 -16.15
CA ASN A 20 15.72 20.35 -17.25
C ASN A 20 15.20 18.94 -17.59
N ASP A 21 14.07 18.91 -18.32
CA ASP A 21 13.40 17.67 -18.73
C ASP A 21 14.28 16.79 -19.65
N LYS A 22 15.18 17.39 -20.45
CA LYS A 22 16.12 16.66 -21.34
C LYS A 22 17.12 15.82 -20.54
N ARG A 23 17.74 16.41 -19.51
CA ARG A 23 18.71 15.73 -18.64
C ARG A 23 18.04 14.67 -17.78
N TRP A 24 16.82 14.92 -17.31
CA TRP A 24 16.03 13.94 -16.59
C TRP A 24 15.68 12.72 -17.48
N ALA A 25 15.19 12.95 -18.71
CA ALA A 25 14.94 11.86 -19.66
C ALA A 25 16.22 11.06 -19.95
N SER A 26 17.34 11.74 -20.21
CA SER A 26 18.62 11.11 -20.49
C SER A 26 19.14 10.28 -19.30
N ALA A 27 18.92 10.74 -18.06
CA ALA A 27 19.29 9.99 -16.86
C ALA A 27 18.48 8.68 -16.71
N CYS A 28 17.32 8.59 -17.35
CA CYS A 28 16.48 7.40 -17.39
C CYS A 28 16.70 6.56 -18.66
N GLY A 29 17.68 6.89 -19.49
CA GLY A 29 17.91 6.21 -20.79
C GLY A 29 16.85 6.52 -21.86
N LEU A 30 16.08 7.59 -21.70
CA LEU A 30 15.00 7.99 -22.60
C LEU A 30 15.38 9.24 -23.41
N SER A 31 14.80 9.36 -24.61
CA SER A 31 14.86 10.61 -25.37
C SER A 31 13.88 11.63 -24.79
N ALA A 32 14.18 12.92 -24.97
CA ALA A 32 13.29 14.00 -24.56
C ALA A 32 11.96 14.02 -25.34
N GLU A 33 11.98 13.53 -26.59
CA GLU A 33 10.77 13.31 -27.37
C GLU A 33 9.90 12.22 -26.76
N THR A 34 10.49 11.12 -26.29
CA THR A 34 9.76 10.06 -25.57
C THR A 34 9.08 10.63 -24.34
N LEU A 35 9.78 11.41 -23.51
CA LEU A 35 9.19 12.06 -22.33
C LEU A 35 8.04 13.02 -22.71
N SER A 36 8.20 13.82 -23.76
CA SER A 36 7.14 14.70 -24.25
C SER A 36 5.93 13.93 -24.80
N ARG A 37 6.14 12.77 -25.43
CA ARG A 37 5.06 11.91 -25.92
C ARG A 37 4.36 11.23 -24.76
N LEU A 38 5.08 10.79 -23.73
CA LEU A 38 4.49 10.18 -22.53
C LEU A 38 3.54 11.11 -21.78
N ARG A 39 3.82 12.43 -21.75
CA ARG A 39 2.88 13.44 -21.22
C ARG A 39 1.56 13.54 -22.01
N LYS A 40 1.52 13.06 -23.25
CA LYS A 40 0.35 13.13 -24.15
C LYS A 40 -0.35 11.79 -24.35
N ARG A 41 0.27 10.67 -23.95
CA ARG A 41 -0.30 9.32 -24.13
C ARG A 41 -1.16 8.95 -22.92
N GLU A 42 -2.23 8.23 -23.18
CA GLU A 42 -3.10 7.68 -22.14
C GLU A 42 -2.52 6.41 -21.49
N SER A 43 -1.60 5.73 -22.18
CA SER A 43 -0.95 4.50 -21.70
C SER A 43 0.57 4.60 -21.81
N CYS A 44 1.24 4.17 -20.74
CA CYS A 44 2.69 4.05 -20.64
C CYS A 44 3.03 2.76 -19.90
N ASP A 45 4.16 2.16 -20.26
CA ASP A 45 4.73 1.05 -19.53
C ASP A 45 5.11 1.46 -18.09
N LEU A 46 4.85 0.57 -17.12
CA LEU A 46 5.08 0.80 -15.70
C LEU A 46 6.57 0.89 -15.35
N GLN A 47 7.43 0.12 -16.03
CA GLN A 47 8.88 0.16 -15.80
C GLN A 47 9.46 1.52 -16.17
N THR A 48 8.97 2.11 -17.26
CA THR A 48 9.33 3.45 -17.73
C THR A 48 8.90 4.52 -16.73
N LEU A 49 7.67 4.45 -16.21
CA LEU A 49 7.17 5.37 -15.18
C LEU A 49 7.98 5.25 -13.89
N ASN A 50 8.27 4.02 -13.46
CA ASN A 50 9.04 3.77 -12.24
C ASN A 50 10.47 4.31 -12.35
N SER A 51 11.11 4.17 -13.51
CA SER A 51 12.45 4.70 -13.75
C SER A 51 12.48 6.23 -13.66
N LEU A 52 11.49 6.90 -14.26
CA LEU A 52 11.34 8.36 -14.21
C LEU A 52 11.08 8.88 -12.78
N ALA A 53 10.19 8.20 -12.04
CA ALA A 53 9.91 8.50 -10.64
C ALA A 53 11.14 8.31 -9.75
N THR A 54 11.82 7.15 -9.88
CA THR A 54 13.02 6.82 -9.10
C THR A 54 14.14 7.82 -9.34
N ALA A 55 14.39 8.21 -10.60
CA ALA A 55 15.39 9.22 -10.92
C ALA A 55 15.07 10.58 -10.27
N ALA A 56 13.80 10.92 -10.14
CA ALA A 56 13.33 12.13 -9.46
C ALA A 56 13.29 12.00 -7.92
N GLY A 57 13.57 10.81 -7.37
CA GLY A 57 13.55 10.53 -5.93
C GLY A 57 12.19 10.09 -5.38
N TYR A 58 11.27 9.63 -6.23
CA TYR A 58 9.98 9.08 -5.84
C TYR A 58 9.96 7.56 -5.98
N SER A 59 9.19 6.90 -5.12
CA SER A 59 8.83 5.49 -5.27
C SER A 59 7.38 5.37 -5.72
N LEU A 60 7.10 4.48 -6.67
CA LEU A 60 5.72 4.19 -7.06
C LEU A 60 5.22 2.99 -6.26
N ALA A 61 4.08 3.16 -5.59
CA ALA A 61 3.36 2.07 -4.94
C ALA A 61 2.10 1.72 -5.74
N MET A 62 1.88 0.43 -5.98
CA MET A 62 0.65 -0.04 -6.59
C MET A 62 -0.43 -0.16 -5.52
N VAL A 63 -1.58 0.45 -5.76
CA VAL A 63 -2.76 0.31 -4.92
C VAL A 63 -3.88 -0.25 -5.79
N PRO A 64 -4.57 -1.32 -5.37
CA PRO A 64 -5.65 -1.88 -6.16
C PRO A 64 -6.78 -0.86 -6.36
N ALA A 65 -7.28 -0.74 -7.60
CA ALA A 65 -8.28 0.24 -7.99
C ALA A 65 -9.60 0.05 -7.24
N SER A 66 -9.96 -1.20 -6.99
CA SER A 66 -10.97 -1.60 -6.03
C SER A 66 -10.22 -2.35 -4.94
N ALA A 67 -10.28 -1.87 -3.69
CA ALA A 67 -10.18 -2.82 -2.59
C ALA A 67 -11.40 -3.70 -2.78
N ASP A 68 -11.23 -4.84 -3.46
CA ASP A 68 -12.27 -5.79 -3.81
C ASP A 68 -13.26 -5.90 -2.66
N ASP A 69 -14.55 -5.65 -2.96
CA ASP A 69 -15.85 -5.86 -2.27
C ASP A 69 -15.92 -6.22 -0.76
N ASP A 70 -14.86 -6.10 0.03
CA ASP A 70 -14.79 -6.57 1.42
C ASP A 70 -15.65 -5.67 2.31
N SER A 71 -15.93 -4.44 1.88
CA SER A 71 -16.86 -3.52 2.56
C SER A 71 -18.33 -3.95 2.45
N ALA A 72 -18.74 -4.61 1.36
CA ALA A 72 -20.12 -5.06 1.20
C ALA A 72 -20.41 -6.33 2.03
N VAL A 73 -19.37 -7.09 2.37
CA VAL A 73 -19.43 -8.35 3.11
C VAL A 73 -18.94 -8.22 4.57
N PHE A 74 -18.57 -7.01 5.01
CA PHE A 74 -18.07 -6.76 6.37
C PHE A 74 -19.18 -6.83 7.44
N GLY A 75 -19.58 -8.05 7.78
CA GLY A 75 -20.55 -8.37 8.83
C GLY A 75 -19.90 -8.72 10.17
N ARG A 76 -20.74 -8.96 11.17
CA ARG A 76 -20.34 -9.42 12.52
C ARG A 76 -19.48 -10.68 12.47
N ALA A 77 -19.92 -11.71 11.73
CA ALA A 77 -19.21 -12.98 11.63
C ALA A 77 -17.77 -12.81 11.08
N ARG A 78 -17.62 -11.97 10.05
CA ARG A 78 -16.30 -11.66 9.47
C ARG A 78 -15.40 -10.91 10.46
N GLU A 79 -15.95 -9.97 11.22
CA GLU A 79 -15.20 -9.26 12.27
C GLU A 79 -14.74 -10.23 13.37
N GLU A 80 -15.58 -11.20 13.76
CA GLU A 80 -15.24 -12.24 14.74
C GLU A 80 -14.12 -13.17 14.24
N GLU A 81 -14.19 -13.64 12.98
CA GLU A 81 -13.11 -14.43 12.37
C GLU A 81 -11.76 -13.67 12.37
N LEU A 82 -11.80 -12.38 12.05
CA LEU A 82 -10.59 -11.54 12.08
C LEU A 82 -10.07 -11.33 13.50
N LEU A 83 -10.96 -11.18 14.49
CA LEU A 83 -10.56 -11.10 15.90
C LEU A 83 -9.88 -12.39 16.36
N GLU A 84 -10.40 -13.56 15.97
CA GLU A 84 -9.80 -14.86 16.26
C GLU A 84 -8.42 -15.01 15.60
N LEU A 85 -8.31 -14.71 14.31
CA LEU A 85 -7.03 -14.73 13.59
C LEU A 85 -6.01 -13.81 14.26
N CYS A 86 -6.39 -12.57 14.57
CA CYS A 86 -5.50 -11.61 15.22
C CYS A 86 -5.11 -12.05 16.63
N ALA A 87 -6.03 -12.66 17.38
CA ALA A 87 -5.78 -13.14 18.74
C ALA A 87 -4.84 -14.35 18.76
N SER A 88 -4.88 -15.20 17.74
CA SER A 88 -4.02 -16.40 17.61
C SER A 88 -2.52 -16.08 17.57
N GLY A 89 -2.14 -14.86 17.19
CA GLY A 89 -0.74 -14.48 16.98
C GLY A 89 -0.10 -15.10 15.73
N ASN A 90 -0.91 -15.74 14.86
CA ASN A 90 -0.44 -16.30 13.60
C ASN A 90 0.09 -15.19 12.68
N THR A 91 1.26 -15.43 12.09
CA THR A 91 1.90 -14.52 11.10
C THR A 91 2.26 -15.25 9.82
N ASP A 92 1.51 -16.30 9.47
CA ASP A 92 1.66 -17.04 8.22
C ASP A 92 0.86 -16.37 7.10
N ALA A 93 1.54 -15.99 6.02
CA ALA A 93 0.91 -15.24 4.95
C ALA A 93 -0.16 -16.05 4.21
N SER A 94 0.02 -17.36 4.05
CA SER A 94 -0.95 -18.22 3.36
C SER A 94 -2.24 -18.35 4.16
N VAL A 95 -2.14 -18.46 5.49
CA VAL A 95 -3.32 -18.41 6.37
C VAL A 95 -4.01 -17.05 6.25
N TRP A 96 -3.28 -15.94 6.30
CA TRP A 96 -3.90 -14.62 6.24
C TRP A 96 -4.64 -14.36 4.91
N GLN A 97 -4.13 -14.87 3.80
CA GLN A 97 -4.75 -14.71 2.48
C GLN A 97 -6.10 -15.45 2.34
N THR A 98 -6.39 -16.47 3.15
CA THR A 98 -7.72 -17.10 3.13
C THR A 98 -8.80 -16.21 3.74
N HIS A 99 -8.40 -15.25 4.58
CA HIS A 99 -9.30 -14.32 5.28
C HIS A 99 -9.46 -12.97 4.58
N GLY A 100 -8.95 -12.79 3.35
CA GLY A 100 -9.19 -11.57 2.59
C GLY A 100 -8.09 -11.25 1.59
N SER A 101 -8.27 -10.15 0.85
CA SER A 101 -7.28 -9.70 -0.12
C SER A 101 -5.95 -9.34 0.56
N GLY A 102 -4.83 -9.57 -0.15
CA GLY A 102 -3.49 -9.25 0.36
C GLY A 102 -3.34 -7.79 0.80
N PHE A 103 -3.95 -6.84 0.07
CA PHE A 103 -3.97 -5.42 0.46
C PHE A 103 -4.72 -5.19 1.78
N PHE A 104 -5.92 -5.79 1.92
CA PHE A 104 -6.71 -5.67 3.14
C PHE A 104 -5.97 -6.26 4.34
N MET A 105 -5.53 -7.51 4.22
CA MET A 105 -4.83 -8.25 5.26
C MET A 105 -3.47 -7.64 5.60
N GLY A 106 -2.75 -7.12 4.59
CA GLY A 106 -1.49 -6.40 4.78
C GLY A 106 -1.67 -5.14 5.62
N GLY A 107 -2.70 -4.33 5.34
CA GLY A 107 -2.97 -3.15 6.15
C GLY A 107 -3.45 -3.49 7.57
N LEU A 108 -4.22 -4.57 7.74
CA LEU A 108 -4.54 -5.10 9.08
C LEU A 108 -3.26 -5.47 9.85
N ALA A 109 -2.29 -6.14 9.21
CA ALA A 109 -1.01 -6.47 9.82
C ALA A 109 -0.22 -5.22 10.23
N VAL A 110 -0.18 -4.17 9.39
CA VAL A 110 0.44 -2.87 9.74
C VAL A 110 -0.25 -2.22 10.95
N MET A 111 -1.59 -2.31 11.03
CA MET A 111 -2.34 -1.81 12.18
C MET A 111 -1.93 -2.54 13.46
N LEU A 112 -1.85 -3.88 13.43
CA LEU A 112 -1.40 -4.67 14.58
C LEU A 112 0.05 -4.37 14.96
N ALA A 113 0.94 -4.19 13.99
CA ALA A 113 2.32 -3.77 14.23
C ALA A 113 2.46 -2.39 14.90
N SER A 114 1.40 -1.58 14.83
CA SER A 114 1.36 -0.22 15.39
C SER A 114 0.83 -0.17 16.82
N VAL A 115 0.32 -1.28 17.37
CA VAL A 115 -0.17 -1.36 18.75
C VAL A 115 0.74 -2.19 19.64
N ARG A 116 0.76 -1.87 20.94
CA ARG A 116 1.51 -2.64 21.94
C ARG A 116 0.88 -4.02 22.14
N GLY A 117 1.71 -5.02 22.43
CA GLY A 117 1.26 -6.41 22.64
C GLY A 117 1.32 -7.31 21.40
N PHE A 118 1.87 -6.79 20.30
CA PHE A 118 2.17 -7.53 19.07
C PHE A 118 3.65 -7.35 18.71
N ASP A 119 4.23 -8.35 18.07
CA ASP A 119 5.60 -8.29 17.57
C ASP A 119 5.65 -7.41 16.31
N ARG A 120 6.01 -6.14 16.49
CA ARG A 120 6.04 -5.16 15.40
C ARG A 120 6.83 -5.65 14.19
N ARG A 121 7.97 -6.32 14.38
CA ARG A 121 8.82 -6.74 13.25
C ARG A 121 8.11 -7.81 12.44
N ARG A 122 7.62 -8.86 13.11
CA ARG A 122 6.94 -9.99 12.44
C ARG A 122 5.70 -9.56 11.68
N TYR A 123 4.91 -8.64 12.23
CA TYR A 123 3.71 -8.15 11.55
C TYR A 123 4.02 -7.22 10.38
N LEU A 124 5.11 -6.45 10.42
CA LEU A 124 5.56 -5.69 9.24
C LEU A 124 6.09 -6.61 8.13
N GLU A 125 6.83 -7.66 8.49
CA GLU A 125 7.29 -8.69 7.53
C GLU A 125 6.10 -9.39 6.87
N LEU A 126 5.09 -9.76 7.67
CA LEU A 126 3.83 -10.31 7.17
C LEU A 126 3.11 -9.33 6.24
N ALA A 127 3.03 -8.05 6.62
CA ALA A 127 2.38 -7.03 5.82
C ALA A 127 3.02 -6.92 4.42
N GLU A 128 4.34 -6.88 4.36
CA GLU A 128 5.08 -6.84 3.10
C GLU A 128 4.96 -8.13 2.27
N ALA A 129 4.87 -9.29 2.93
CA ALA A 129 4.61 -10.56 2.27
C ALA A 129 3.18 -10.64 1.67
N LEU A 130 2.20 -10.00 2.31
CA LEU A 130 0.81 -9.96 1.85
C LEU A 130 0.59 -8.93 0.75
N HIS A 131 1.20 -7.75 0.89
CA HIS A 131 1.14 -6.70 -0.11
C HIS A 131 2.41 -5.83 -0.06
N PRO A 132 3.32 -5.94 -1.04
CA PRO A 132 4.53 -5.14 -1.09
C PRO A 132 4.23 -3.63 -1.02
N GLY A 133 4.93 -2.93 -0.12
CA GLY A 133 4.79 -1.49 0.09
C GLY A 133 3.62 -1.06 0.98
N ILE A 134 2.80 -1.97 1.49
CA ILE A 134 1.68 -1.60 2.38
C ILE A 134 2.15 -0.99 3.72
N SER A 135 3.38 -1.31 4.16
CA SER A 135 3.96 -0.70 5.36
C SER A 135 4.40 0.76 5.16
N GLN A 136 4.43 1.25 3.92
CA GLN A 136 4.73 2.64 3.65
C GLN A 136 3.58 3.53 4.17
N PRO A 137 3.88 4.64 4.88
CA PRO A 137 2.87 5.49 5.49
C PRO A 137 1.78 5.97 4.53
N GLU A 138 2.15 6.30 3.30
CA GLU A 138 1.23 6.78 2.25
C GLU A 138 0.25 5.69 1.80
N VAL A 139 0.75 4.46 1.62
CA VAL A 139 -0.07 3.31 1.21
C VAL A 139 -0.98 2.88 2.35
N PHE A 140 -0.46 2.88 3.58
CA PHE A 140 -1.25 2.58 4.77
C PHE A 140 -2.32 3.65 5.04
N ALA A 141 -2.06 4.93 4.77
CA ALA A 141 -3.07 5.99 4.85
C ALA A 141 -4.24 5.73 3.89
N ILE A 142 -3.94 5.33 2.64
CA ILE A 142 -4.97 4.95 1.68
C ILE A 142 -5.75 3.73 2.17
N TRP A 143 -5.08 2.76 2.78
CA TRP A 143 -5.76 1.63 3.41
C TRP A 143 -6.72 2.09 4.51
N LEU A 144 -6.31 3.00 5.40
CA LEU A 144 -7.18 3.54 6.47
C LEU A 144 -8.41 4.27 5.93
N GLU A 145 -8.27 5.01 4.82
CA GLU A 145 -9.37 5.71 4.17
C GLU A 145 -10.39 4.74 3.55
N ARG A 146 -9.91 3.65 2.97
CA ARG A 146 -10.73 2.71 2.18
C ARG A 146 -11.19 1.48 2.97
N SER A 147 -10.56 1.19 4.11
CA SER A 147 -10.85 -0.01 4.88
C SER A 147 -12.20 0.09 5.61
N PRO A 148 -13.04 -0.96 5.57
CA PRO A 148 -14.24 -1.03 6.40
C PRO A 148 -13.90 -1.17 7.89
N LEU A 149 -12.70 -1.65 8.22
CA LEU A 149 -12.23 -1.74 9.60
C LEU A 149 -11.90 -0.36 10.15
N ARG A 150 -12.57 0.00 11.26
CA ARG A 150 -12.24 1.21 12.04
C ARG A 150 -11.29 0.83 13.18
N PRO A 151 -10.02 1.28 13.17
CA PRO A 151 -9.05 0.95 14.21
C PRO A 151 -9.55 1.26 15.62
N ALA A 152 -10.24 2.40 15.76
CA ALA A 152 -10.81 2.86 17.03
C ALA A 152 -11.86 1.91 17.63
N ARG A 153 -12.50 1.06 16.81
CA ARG A 153 -13.46 0.03 17.28
C ARG A 153 -12.78 -1.33 17.41
N PHE A 154 -12.04 -1.72 16.38
CA PHE A 154 -11.48 -3.07 16.26
C PHE A 154 -10.40 -3.36 17.32
N LEU A 155 -9.50 -2.41 17.59
CA LEU A 155 -8.40 -2.62 18.54
C LEU A 155 -8.88 -2.81 19.99
N PRO A 156 -9.84 -2.02 20.52
CA PRO A 156 -10.47 -2.30 21.81
C PRO A 156 -11.16 -3.67 21.88
N MET A 157 -11.86 -4.08 20.81
CA MET A 157 -12.51 -5.39 20.74
C MET A 157 -11.49 -6.52 20.81
N LEU A 158 -10.41 -6.42 20.02
CA LEU A 158 -9.32 -7.40 20.01
C LEU A 158 -8.65 -7.53 21.37
N LYS A 159 -8.46 -6.40 22.09
CA LYS A 159 -7.92 -6.41 23.45
C LYS A 159 -8.83 -7.19 24.41
N HIS A 160 -10.15 -6.98 24.35
CA HIS A 160 -11.11 -7.75 25.16
C HIS A 160 -11.11 -9.23 24.78
N TRP A 161 -11.11 -9.53 23.48
CA TRP A 161 -11.11 -10.89 22.96
C TRP A 161 -9.90 -11.70 23.48
N ARG A 162 -8.70 -11.12 23.39
CA ARG A 162 -7.46 -11.73 23.91
C ARG A 162 -7.45 -11.90 25.42
N ALA A 163 -8.14 -11.04 26.17
CA ALA A 163 -8.26 -11.16 27.62
C ALA A 163 -9.23 -12.27 28.03
N ASN A 164 -10.26 -12.53 27.23
CA ASN A 164 -11.24 -13.60 27.49
C ASN A 164 -10.74 -14.98 27.04
N ALA A 165 -9.76 -15.03 26.13
CA ALA A 165 -9.16 -16.26 25.61
C ALA A 165 -7.94 -16.75 26.41
N ALA A 166 -7.50 -15.99 27.42
CA ALA A 166 -6.36 -16.30 28.30
C ALA A 166 -6.85 -16.75 29.68
#